data_AF-A0A5Q6PEJ1-F1
#
_entry.id   AF-A0A5Q6PEJ1-F1
#
_cell.length_a   1.000
_cell.length_b   1.000
_cell.length_c   1.000
_cell.angle_alpha   90.00
_cell.angle_beta   90.00
_cell.angle_gamma   90.00
#
_symmetry.space_group_name_H-M   'P 1'
#
loop_
_entity.id
_entity.type
_entity.pdbx_description
1 polymer ?
#
loop_
_entity_poly.entity_id
_entity_poly.type
_entity_poly.pdbx_seq_one_letter_code
_entity_poly.pdbx_strand_id
1 'polypeptide(L)' 'MKQDITDSNVLFGRKRNYVHLSVNIQKATRAGKRHSKEKEPVILVIDKNAPVDFKISDNGVILIDFVLPQYISMLSEN' A
#
# COMPACT_ATOMS: atom_id res chain seq x y z
N MET A 1 -3.16 -5.85 -27.54
CA MET A 1 -1.79 -5.73 -26.99
C MET A 1 -1.91 -4.97 -25.67
N LYS A 2 -1.97 -5.66 -24.53
CA LYS A 2 -1.95 -4.98 -23.21
C LYS A 2 -0.48 -4.75 -22.89
N GLN A 3 -0.10 -3.48 -22.75
CA GLN A 3 1.27 -3.12 -22.42
C GLN A 3 1.59 -3.60 -21.01
N ASP A 4 2.43 -4.63 -20.93
CA ASP A 4 3.10 -5.05 -19.70
C ASP A 4 4.15 -3.98 -19.37
N ILE A 5 3.74 -2.91 -18.67
CA ILE A 5 4.68 -1.99 -18.04
C ILE A 5 5.09 -2.66 -16.73
N THR A 6 6.10 -3.53 -16.81
CA THR A 6 6.81 -4.09 -15.67
C THR A 6 7.83 -3.08 -15.14
N ASP A 7 7.37 -1.92 -14.69
CA ASP A 7 8.18 -1.09 -13.81
C ASP A 7 8.11 -1.72 -12.42
N SER A 8 9.21 -2.35 -12.01
CA SER A 8 9.36 -3.24 -10.86
C SER A 8 9.04 -2.63 -9.49
N ASN A 9 8.59 -1.37 -9.43
CA ASN A 9 8.42 -0.62 -8.18
C ASN A 9 7.01 -0.04 -7.98
N VAL A 10 6.05 -0.28 -8.89
CA VAL A 10 4.65 0.19 -8.73
C VAL A 10 3.88 -0.76 -7.82
N LEU A 11 3.10 -0.23 -6.88
CA LEU A 11 2.19 -1.04 -6.06
C LEU A 11 0.84 -1.19 -6.75
N PHE A 12 0.39 -2.44 -6.92
CA PHE A 12 -0.92 -2.79 -7.49
C PHE A 12 -1.75 -3.64 -6.51
N GLY A 13 -3.07 -3.55 -6.63
CA GLY A 13 -3.97 -4.54 -6.08
C GLY A 13 -3.66 -5.91 -6.73
N ARG A 14 -3.10 -6.85 -5.96
CA ARG A 14 -2.72 -8.19 -6.47
C ARG A 14 -3.97 -9.06 -6.75
N LYS A 15 -4.33 -9.95 -5.83
CA LYS A 15 -5.59 -10.74 -5.91
C LYS A 15 -6.85 -9.91 -5.59
N ARG A 16 -6.68 -8.60 -5.39
CA ARG A 16 -7.70 -7.63 -5.01
C ARG A 16 -7.72 -6.55 -6.08
N ASN A 17 -8.89 -5.96 -6.33
CA ASN A 17 -9.02 -4.89 -7.34
C ASN A 17 -8.28 -3.60 -6.95
N TYR A 18 -8.02 -3.39 -5.66
CA TYR A 18 -7.40 -2.17 -5.12
C TYR A 18 -6.24 -2.50 -4.19
N VAL A 19 -5.24 -1.61 -4.14
CA VAL A 19 -4.29 -1.52 -3.03
C VAL A 19 -5.04 -1.07 -1.78
N HIS A 20 -4.83 -1.77 -0.67
CA HIS A 20 -5.46 -1.45 0.61
C HIS A 20 -4.44 -0.76 1.52
N LEU A 21 -4.69 0.49 1.86
CA LEU A 21 -3.85 1.29 2.74
C LEU A 21 -4.47 1.40 4.13
N SER A 22 -3.61 1.47 5.14
CA SER A 22 -4.01 1.70 6.53
C SER A 22 -3.86 3.17 6.89
N VAL A 23 -4.81 3.71 7.65
CA VAL A 23 -4.79 5.11 8.13
C VAL A 23 -3.72 5.39 9.21
N ASN A 24 -3.13 4.34 9.80
CA ASN A 24 -2.06 4.47 10.80
C ASN A 24 -1.16 3.23 10.87
N ILE A 25 0.00 3.39 11.51
CA ILE A 25 1.06 2.37 11.61
C ILE A 25 0.58 1.12 12.36
N GLN A 26 -0.22 1.27 13.42
CA GLN A 26 -0.73 0.15 14.20
C GLN A 26 -1.61 -0.79 13.37
N LYS A 27 -2.52 -0.22 12.55
CA LYS A 27 -3.35 -0.97 11.61
C LYS A 27 -2.51 -1.61 10.50
N ALA A 28 -1.52 -0.89 9.96
CA ALA A 28 -0.61 -1.39 8.93
C ALA A 28 0.19 -2.60 9.43
N THR A 29 0.77 -2.48 10.63
CA THR A 29 1.54 -3.55 11.28
C THR A 29 0.69 -4.80 11.49
N ARG A 30 -0.52 -4.63 12.03
CA ARG A 30 -1.47 -5.74 12.22
C ARG A 30 -1.85 -6.40 10.89
N ALA A 31 -2.01 -5.63 9.81
CA ALA A 31 -2.30 -6.19 8.49
C ALA A 31 -1.13 -7.02 7.96
N GLY A 32 0.11 -6.55 8.09
CA GLY A 32 1.32 -7.28 7.69
C GLY A 32 1.54 -8.57 8.47
N LYS A 33 1.36 -8.55 9.80
CA LYS A 33 1.50 -9.74 10.67
C LYS A 33 0.48 -10.86 10.39
N ARG A 34 -0.55 -10.62 9.56
CA ARG A 34 -1.44 -11.70 9.08
C ARG A 34 -0.74 -12.66 8.13
N HIS A 35 0.32 -12.23 7.45
CA HIS A 35 1.04 -13.07 6.51
C HIS A 35 2.13 -13.92 7.18
N SER A 36 2.77 -13.39 8.22
CA SER A 36 3.73 -14.12 9.05
C SER A 36 3.69 -13.60 10.48
N LYS A 37 3.71 -14.52 11.45
CA LYS A 37 3.85 -14.18 12.87
C LYS A 37 5.31 -14.02 13.31
N GLU A 38 6.25 -14.51 12.51
CA GLU A 38 7.67 -14.61 12.84
C GLU A 38 8.49 -13.48 12.22
N LYS A 39 7.99 -12.85 11.16
CA LYS A 39 8.65 -11.75 10.46
C LYS A 39 7.98 -10.42 10.81
N GLU A 40 8.79 -9.40 11.06
CA GLU A 40 8.28 -8.05 11.21
C GLU A 40 7.92 -7.46 9.83
N PRO A 41 6.77 -6.78 9.71
CA PRO A 41 6.32 -6.22 8.44
C PRO A 41 7.10 -4.96 8.09
N VAL A 42 7.53 -4.86 6.83
CA VAL A 42 7.99 -3.58 6.28
C VAL A 42 6.80 -2.65 6.13
N ILE A 43 6.88 -1.48 6.75
CA ILE A 43 5.84 -0.44 6.63
C ILE A 43 6.21 0.52 5.51
N LEU A 44 5.36 0.59 4.49
CA LEU A 44 5.46 1.57 3.42
C LEU A 44 4.53 2.75 3.72
N VAL A 45 5.04 3.97 3.53
CA VAL A 45 4.32 5.23 3.71
C VAL A 45 4.03 5.81 2.34
N ILE A 46 2.76 6.14 2.11
CA ILE A 46 2.27 6.70 0.84
C ILE A 46 2.04 8.19 1.01
N ASP A 47 2.58 9.00 0.10
CA ASP A 47 2.31 10.43 0.06
C ASP A 47 0.82 10.69 -0.23
N LYS A 48 0.17 11.46 0.64
CA LYS A 48 -1.24 11.86 0.48
C LYS A 48 -1.48 12.75 -0.75
N ASN A 49 -0.42 13.36 -1.29
CA ASN A 49 -0.49 14.21 -2.47
C ASN A 49 -0.27 13.42 -3.77
N ALA A 50 -0.13 12.08 -3.69
CA ALA A 50 -0.09 11.25 -4.88
C ALA A 50 -1.35 11.52 -5.74
N PRO A 51 -1.21 11.65 -7.08
CA PRO A 51 -2.31 11.95 -7.99
C PRO A 51 -3.17 10.70 -8.25
N VAL A 52 -3.78 10.17 -7.19
CA VAL A 52 -4.60 8.95 -7.18
C VAL A 52 -5.91 9.22 -6.44
N ASP A 53 -6.95 8.45 -6.76
CA ASP A 53 -8.26 8.58 -6.13
C ASP A 53 -8.31 7.78 -4.83
N PHE A 54 -8.17 8.46 -3.68
CA PHE A 54 -8.22 7.85 -2.35
C PHE A 54 -9.67 7.67 -1.89
N LYS A 55 -10.16 6.42 -1.88
CA LYS A 55 -11.50 6.08 -1.40
C LYS A 55 -11.44 5.45 -0.02
N ILE A 56 -12.23 5.97 0.92
CA ILE A 56 -12.36 5.37 2.25
C ILE A 56 -13.55 4.40 2.23
N SER A 57 -13.31 3.14 2.62
CA SER A 57 -14.39 2.18 2.86
C SER A 57 -14.97 2.32 4.26
N ASP A 58 -16.16 1.76 4.49
CA ASP A 58 -16.90 1.86 5.76
C ASP A 58 -16.11 1.40 7.01
N ASN A 59 -15.16 0.48 6.83
CA ASN A 59 -14.28 -0.01 7.89
C ASN A 59 -13.00 0.83 8.10
N GLY A 60 -12.89 1.99 7.45
CA GLY A 60 -11.77 2.92 7.55
C GLY A 60 -10.47 2.43 6.91
N VAL A 61 -10.56 1.57 5.89
CA VAL A 61 -9.46 1.21 5.00
C VAL A 61 -9.49 2.15 3.79
N ILE A 62 -8.32 2.57 3.31
CA ILE A 62 -8.21 3.40 2.11
C ILE A 62 -7.94 2.48 0.92
N LEU A 63 -8.65 2.71 -0.19
CA LEU A 63 -8.56 1.96 -1.44
C LEU A 63 -8.05 2.87 -2.56
N ILE A 64 -7.03 2.42 -3.27
CA ILE A 64 -6.51 3.05 -4.50
C ILE A 64 -6.23 1.98 -5.55
N ASP A 65 -6.25 2.33 -6.84
CA ASP A 65 -5.97 1.37 -7.91
C ASP A 65 -4.48 0.97 -7.95
N PHE A 66 -3.61 1.98 -7.94
CA PHE A 66 -2.16 1.83 -7.93
C PHE A 66 -1.50 3.07 -7.32
N VAL A 67 -0.21 3.00 -7.00
CA VAL A 67 0.61 4.16 -6.64
C VAL A 67 2.00 4.04 -7.24
N LEU A 68 2.48 5.14 -7.84
CA LEU A 68 3.79 5.20 -8.46
C LEU A 68 4.92 5.22 -7.42
N PRO A 69 6.11 4.68 -7.75
CA PRO A 69 7.21 4.51 -6.80
C PRO A 69 7.63 5.80 -6.10
N GLN A 70 7.62 6.94 -6.81
CA GLN A 70 8.06 8.22 -6.24
C GLN A 70 7.20 8.71 -5.07
N TYR A 71 6.01 8.14 -4.88
CA TYR A 71 5.10 8.45 -3.76
C TYR A 71 5.17 7.41 -2.64
N ILE A 72 6.10 6.46 -2.71
CA ILE A 72 6.28 5.39 -1.72
C ILE A 72 7.62 5.60 -1.03
N SER A 73 7.58 5.63 0.31
CA SER A 73 8.77 5.59 1.15
C SER A 73 8.68 4.45 2.15
N MET A 74 9.81 4.00 2.67
CA MET A 74 9.83 3.03 3.76
C MET A 74 9.89 3.79 5.08
N LEU A 75 9.08 3.38 6.07
CA LEU A 75 9.23 3.87 7.42
C LEU A 75 10.54 3.30 8.00
N SER A 76 11.58 4.13 8.09
CA SER A 76 12.80 3.78 8.82
C SER A 76 12.68 4.21 10.27
N GLU A 77 13.05 3.32 11.19
CA GLU A 77 13.32 3.71 12.57
C GLU A 77 14.67 4.44 12.59
N ASN A 78 14.67 5.69 13.06
CA ASN A 78 15.89 6.44 13.38
C ASN A 78 16.40 6.03 14.77
#